data_AF-A0AAW8DIQ3-F1
#
_entry.id   AF-A0AAW8DIQ3-F1
#
_cell.length_a   1.000
_cell.length_b   1.000
_cell.length_c   1.000
_cell.angle_alpha   90.00
_cell.angle_beta   90.00
_cell.angle_gamma   90.00
#
_symmetry.space_group_name_H-M   'P 1'
#
loop_
_entity.id
_entity.type
_entity.pdbx_description
1 polymer ?
#
loop_
_entity_poly.entity_id
_entity_poly.type
_entity_poly.pdbx_seq_one_letter_code
_entity_poly.pdbx_strand_id
1 'polypeptide(L)'
;MSATAHHSVRTAAPPPGSPGCAGQSDPNKCDSDGDGIPDWIEFIVCGSATCATAREDANHNGIPDWVEVESCGTTTCVTDPAKDSGGRGIPDWASRIVCGTDTCATGHEDADGNGIPDWTEVLICGKAGCSNGKEDLNHNGALDWVELQASLKQPAVGSQGWFVDTGARIAHSIEDWWWLWILASLAVLGAGALAIVRLNRRRGSAVDPNGLDLLSAPSPADDSPSDDAPTQGTSNGDSL
;
A
#
# COMPACT_ATOMS: atom_id res chain seq x y z
N MET A 1 20.94 -36.13 -0.22
CA MET A 1 19.81 -36.61 -1.04
C MET A 1 18.59 -36.61 -0.15
N SER A 2 17.80 -35.54 -0.13
CA SER A 2 16.56 -35.49 0.64
C SER A 2 15.51 -34.81 -0.21
N ALA A 3 14.81 -35.63 -1.01
CA ALA A 3 13.57 -35.26 -1.66
C ALA A 3 12.47 -35.95 -0.86
N THR A 4 12.05 -35.34 0.25
CA THR A 4 10.99 -35.87 1.08
C THR A 4 9.66 -35.38 0.54
N ALA A 5 9.09 -36.17 -0.37
CA ALA A 5 7.67 -36.51 -0.46
C ALA A 5 6.62 -35.47 -0.01
N HIS A 6 6.42 -34.38 -0.76
CA HIS A 6 5.15 -33.63 -0.74
C HIS A 6 4.28 -33.88 -1.97
N HIS A 7 4.76 -34.69 -2.92
CA HIS A 7 4.03 -35.00 -4.16
C HIS A 7 3.14 -36.25 -4.07
N SER A 8 3.13 -36.98 -2.94
CA SER A 8 2.41 -38.26 -2.83
C SER A 8 0.89 -38.13 -2.61
N VAL A 9 0.37 -36.97 -2.22
CA VAL A 9 -1.09 -36.77 -2.08
C VAL A 9 -1.76 -36.52 -3.43
N ARG A 10 -1.01 -36.07 -4.46
CA ARG A 10 -1.52 -35.67 -5.78
C ARG A 10 -1.93 -36.82 -6.73
N THR A 11 -2.05 -38.05 -6.23
CA THR A 11 -2.27 -39.25 -7.07
C THR A 11 -3.53 -40.04 -6.73
N ALA A 12 -4.34 -39.58 -5.79
CA ALA A 12 -5.58 -40.27 -5.45
C ALA A 12 -6.73 -39.80 -6.35
N ALA A 13 -7.56 -40.75 -6.78
CA ALA A 13 -8.85 -40.49 -7.39
C ALA A 13 -9.65 -39.44 -6.59
N PRO A 14 -10.51 -38.62 -7.24
CA PRO A 14 -11.25 -37.57 -6.55
C PRO A 14 -12.03 -38.14 -5.37
N PRO A 15 -12.08 -37.43 -4.23
CA PRO A 15 -12.72 -37.93 -3.02
C PRO A 15 -14.20 -38.27 -3.28
N PRO A 16 -14.75 -39.29 -2.58
CA PRO A 16 -16.14 -39.66 -2.71
C PRO A 16 -17.03 -38.48 -2.30
N GLY A 17 -17.86 -38.00 -3.23
CA GLY A 17 -18.70 -36.82 -3.01
C GLY A 17 -18.27 -35.56 -3.74
N SER A 18 -17.53 -35.69 -4.85
CA SER A 18 -17.16 -34.58 -5.75
C SER A 18 -18.09 -34.50 -6.99
N PRO A 19 -19.35 -34.02 -6.85
CA PRO A 19 -20.33 -33.96 -7.95
C PRO A 19 -20.01 -32.81 -8.90
N GLY A 20 -19.04 -33.01 -9.80
CA GLY A 20 -18.68 -31.98 -10.78
C GLY A 20 -17.43 -32.31 -11.59
N CYS A 21 -16.58 -33.21 -11.10
CA CYS A 21 -15.27 -33.51 -11.67
C CYS A 21 -15.28 -34.46 -12.87
N ALA A 22 -16.42 -35.01 -13.26
CA ALA A 22 -16.51 -36.01 -14.32
C ALA A 22 -16.18 -35.36 -15.69
N GLY A 23 -14.90 -35.38 -16.06
CA GLY A 23 -14.39 -34.82 -17.31
C GLY A 23 -13.21 -33.85 -17.15
N GLN A 24 -12.79 -33.49 -15.94
CA GLN A 24 -11.55 -32.73 -15.75
C GLN A 24 -10.31 -33.61 -16.02
N SER A 25 -9.32 -33.05 -16.72
CA SER A 25 -8.08 -33.75 -17.07
C SER A 25 -7.12 -33.92 -15.90
N ASP A 26 -7.31 -33.14 -14.84
CA ASP A 26 -6.48 -33.17 -13.63
C ASP A 26 -7.39 -33.25 -12.39
N PRO A 27 -7.52 -34.44 -11.76
CA PRO A 27 -8.30 -34.61 -10.54
C PRO A 27 -7.87 -33.72 -9.38
N ASN A 28 -6.62 -33.21 -9.37
CA ASN A 28 -6.11 -32.32 -8.33
C ASN A 28 -6.60 -30.87 -8.47
N LYS A 29 -7.30 -30.57 -9.57
CA LYS A 29 -7.89 -29.25 -9.84
C LYS A 29 -9.41 -29.25 -9.77
N CYS A 30 -10.01 -30.33 -9.28
CA CYS A 30 -11.44 -30.32 -9.07
C CYS A 30 -11.79 -29.46 -7.86
N ASP A 31 -12.83 -28.67 -8.05
CA ASP A 31 -13.42 -27.70 -7.14
C ASP A 31 -14.93 -27.76 -7.42
N SER A 32 -15.63 -28.55 -6.62
CA SER A 32 -17.00 -29.01 -6.89
C SER A 32 -18.05 -27.95 -6.57
N ASP A 33 -17.79 -27.06 -5.61
CA ASP A 33 -18.67 -25.93 -5.28
C ASP A 33 -18.18 -24.58 -5.85
N GLY A 34 -16.98 -24.54 -6.42
CA GLY A 34 -16.45 -23.38 -7.15
C GLY A 34 -15.98 -22.28 -6.21
N ASP A 35 -15.60 -22.61 -4.98
CA ASP A 35 -15.15 -21.65 -3.98
C ASP A 35 -13.65 -21.33 -4.08
N GLY A 36 -12.92 -22.04 -4.95
CA GLY A 36 -11.49 -21.88 -5.19
C GLY A 36 -10.61 -22.83 -4.36
N ILE A 37 -11.18 -23.65 -3.48
CA ILE A 37 -10.47 -24.67 -2.71
C ILE A 37 -10.64 -26.02 -3.43
N PRO A 38 -9.55 -26.70 -3.82
CA PRO A 38 -9.67 -28.02 -4.43
C PRO A 38 -10.32 -29.06 -3.51
N ASP A 39 -11.19 -29.92 -4.06
CA ASP A 39 -11.94 -30.95 -3.34
C ASP A 39 -11.07 -31.85 -2.45
N TRP A 40 -9.85 -32.15 -2.89
CA TRP A 40 -8.91 -32.98 -2.13
C TRP A 40 -8.39 -32.27 -0.88
N ILE A 41 -8.26 -30.94 -0.93
CA ILE A 41 -7.91 -30.12 0.24
C ILE A 41 -9.09 -30.10 1.19
N GLU A 42 -10.31 -29.85 0.70
CA GLU A 42 -11.50 -29.84 1.55
C GLU A 42 -11.73 -31.16 2.29
N PHE A 43 -11.45 -32.28 1.62
CA PHE A 43 -11.52 -33.59 2.26
C PHE A 43 -10.53 -33.73 3.43
N ILE A 44 -9.35 -33.11 3.35
CA ILE A 44 -8.38 -33.09 4.45
C ILE A 44 -8.81 -32.11 5.55
N VAL A 45 -9.36 -30.96 5.18
CA VAL A 45 -9.77 -29.89 6.12
C VAL A 45 -11.01 -30.30 6.92
N CYS A 46 -12.05 -30.79 6.25
CA CYS A 46 -13.38 -30.98 6.87
C CYS A 46 -14.10 -32.27 6.46
N GLY A 47 -13.54 -33.07 5.54
CA GLY A 47 -14.00 -34.45 5.28
C GLY A 47 -15.05 -34.60 4.17
N SER A 48 -15.35 -33.55 3.41
CA SER A 48 -16.15 -33.60 2.17
C SER A 48 -15.64 -32.60 1.15
N ALA A 49 -16.12 -32.66 -0.09
CA ALA A 49 -15.64 -31.85 -1.22
C ALA A 49 -16.45 -30.57 -1.46
N THR A 50 -17.09 -30.01 -0.41
CA THR A 50 -17.84 -28.74 -0.48
C THR A 50 -18.02 -28.11 0.93
N CYS A 51 -17.07 -28.33 1.84
CA CYS A 51 -17.25 -27.97 3.26
C CYS A 51 -16.25 -26.94 3.80
N ALA A 52 -15.16 -26.67 3.09
CA ALA A 52 -14.22 -25.66 3.55
C ALA A 52 -14.80 -24.26 3.26
N THR A 53 -14.36 -23.25 4.00
CA THR A 53 -14.86 -21.87 3.84
C THR A 53 -13.74 -20.85 3.78
N ALA A 54 -12.51 -21.32 3.53
CA ALA A 54 -11.25 -20.58 3.56
C ALA A 54 -10.92 -19.93 4.93
N ARG A 55 -11.64 -20.26 6.00
CA ARG A 55 -11.55 -19.60 7.32
C ARG A 55 -11.11 -20.52 8.45
N GLU A 56 -11.07 -21.81 8.19
CA GLU A 56 -10.58 -22.81 9.12
C GLU A 56 -9.11 -22.53 9.44
N ASP A 57 -8.73 -22.55 10.71
CA ASP A 57 -7.36 -22.34 11.20
C ASP A 57 -7.22 -23.15 12.50
N ALA A 58 -6.89 -24.43 12.36
CA ALA A 58 -6.96 -25.43 13.42
C ALA A 58 -5.93 -25.19 14.54
N ASN A 59 -4.80 -24.55 14.23
CA ASN A 59 -3.75 -24.23 15.20
C ASN A 59 -3.75 -22.76 15.65
N HIS A 60 -4.63 -21.92 15.09
CA HIS A 60 -4.76 -20.49 15.38
C HIS A 60 -3.45 -19.70 15.15
N ASN A 61 -2.68 -20.08 14.13
CA ASN A 61 -1.43 -19.40 13.78
C ASN A 61 -1.65 -18.24 12.78
N GLY A 62 -2.87 -18.06 12.28
CA GLY A 62 -3.24 -17.04 11.30
C GLY A 62 -3.07 -17.46 9.84
N ILE A 63 -2.70 -18.71 9.56
CA ILE A 63 -2.67 -19.31 8.23
C ILE A 63 -3.87 -20.24 8.11
N PRO A 64 -4.75 -20.05 7.10
CA PRO A 64 -5.88 -20.94 6.91
C PRO A 64 -5.46 -22.40 6.64
N ASP A 65 -6.25 -23.35 7.13
CA ASP A 65 -6.00 -24.80 7.02
C ASP A 65 -5.77 -25.25 5.57
N TRP A 66 -6.51 -24.69 4.61
CA TRP A 66 -6.36 -25.03 3.20
C TRP A 66 -4.97 -24.64 2.67
N VAL A 67 -4.42 -23.50 3.13
CA VAL A 67 -3.07 -23.03 2.78
C VAL A 67 -2.02 -23.95 3.40
N GLU A 68 -2.22 -24.40 4.64
CA GLU A 68 -1.32 -25.35 5.27
C GLU A 68 -1.32 -26.70 4.53
N VAL A 69 -2.51 -27.21 4.18
CA VAL A 69 -2.64 -28.45 3.41
C VAL A 69 -1.99 -28.33 2.03
N GLU A 70 -2.14 -27.20 1.34
CA GLU A 70 -1.46 -27.00 0.06
C GLU A 70 0.08 -26.92 0.20
N SER A 71 0.55 -26.23 1.24
CA SER A 71 1.97 -26.02 1.54
C SER A 71 2.70 -27.30 1.96
N CYS A 72 2.08 -28.15 2.79
CA CYS A 72 2.77 -29.27 3.44
C CYS A 72 1.93 -30.56 3.55
N GLY A 73 0.62 -30.52 3.31
CA GLY A 73 -0.28 -31.67 3.33
C GLY A 73 -1.09 -31.89 4.63
N THR A 74 -1.03 -31.01 5.63
CA THR A 74 -1.83 -31.13 6.87
C THR A 74 -2.27 -29.77 7.37
N THR A 75 -3.34 -29.70 8.16
CA THR A 75 -3.92 -28.46 8.71
C THR A 75 -3.14 -27.82 9.85
N THR A 76 -1.99 -28.35 10.27
CA THR A 76 -1.25 -27.82 11.45
C THR A 76 0.28 -27.89 11.33
N CYS A 77 0.83 -28.01 10.13
CA CYS A 77 2.28 -28.20 9.96
C CYS A 77 3.11 -26.93 10.08
N VAL A 78 2.52 -25.75 9.87
CA VAL A 78 3.23 -24.49 9.92
C VAL A 78 3.28 -24.06 11.38
N THR A 79 4.45 -24.20 11.99
CA THR A 79 4.64 -23.82 13.40
C THR A 79 5.07 -22.37 13.57
N ASP A 80 5.70 -21.79 12.54
CA ASP A 80 6.12 -20.40 12.49
C ASP A 80 5.67 -19.79 11.15
N PRO A 81 4.59 -18.98 11.16
CA PRO A 81 4.08 -18.31 9.96
C PRO A 81 5.06 -17.33 9.31
N ALA A 82 6.05 -16.85 10.06
CA ALA A 82 7.00 -15.83 9.62
C ALA A 82 8.36 -16.41 9.23
N LYS A 83 8.56 -17.72 9.34
CA LYS A 83 9.82 -18.37 8.98
C LYS A 83 10.13 -18.14 7.50
N ASP A 84 11.26 -17.50 7.20
CA ASP A 84 11.80 -17.26 5.85
C ASP A 84 13.24 -17.79 5.79
N SER A 85 13.38 -19.05 5.39
CA SER A 85 14.67 -19.74 5.27
C SER A 85 15.50 -19.22 4.10
N GLY A 86 14.85 -18.59 3.11
CA GLY A 86 15.50 -18.03 1.92
C GLY A 86 16.05 -16.62 2.13
N GLY A 87 15.55 -15.90 3.13
CA GLY A 87 15.87 -14.48 3.35
C GLY A 87 15.45 -13.62 2.16
N ARG A 88 14.32 -13.95 1.53
CA ARG A 88 13.79 -13.26 0.33
C ARG A 88 12.51 -12.48 0.60
N GLY A 89 12.05 -12.43 1.84
CA GLY A 89 10.80 -11.76 2.21
C GLY A 89 9.55 -12.56 1.83
N ILE A 90 9.69 -13.87 1.54
CA ILE A 90 8.58 -14.80 1.39
C ILE A 90 8.67 -15.85 2.50
N PRO A 91 7.61 -16.06 3.29
CA PRO A 91 7.56 -17.17 4.24
C PRO A 91 7.73 -18.53 3.57
N ASP A 92 8.31 -19.50 4.29
CA ASP A 92 8.54 -20.87 3.83
C ASP A 92 7.25 -21.52 3.31
N TRP A 93 6.12 -21.31 3.98
CA TRP A 93 4.85 -21.90 3.57
C TRP A 93 4.40 -21.39 2.20
N ALA A 94 4.57 -20.10 1.92
CA ALA A 94 4.24 -19.51 0.64
C ALA A 94 5.23 -19.98 -0.44
N SER A 95 6.53 -20.06 -0.09
CA SER A 95 7.57 -20.60 -0.98
C SER A 95 7.27 -22.03 -1.43
N ARG A 96 6.71 -22.88 -0.56
CA ARG A 96 6.31 -24.25 -0.94
C ARG A 96 5.19 -24.28 -1.96
N ILE A 97 4.24 -23.35 -1.88
CA ILE A 97 3.12 -23.27 -2.82
C ILE A 97 3.61 -22.78 -4.18
N VAL A 98 4.37 -21.67 -4.22
CA VAL A 98 4.78 -21.05 -5.49
C VAL A 98 6.02 -21.68 -6.14
N CYS A 99 6.97 -22.15 -5.34
CA CYS A 99 8.27 -22.64 -5.80
C CYS A 99 8.50 -24.12 -5.53
N GLY A 100 7.61 -24.78 -4.78
CA GLY A 100 7.71 -26.22 -4.47
C GLY A 100 8.76 -26.58 -3.41
N THR A 101 9.44 -25.59 -2.81
CA THR A 101 10.44 -25.81 -1.75
C THR A 101 10.37 -24.71 -0.70
N ASP A 102 11.12 -24.83 0.39
CA ASP A 102 11.22 -23.79 1.43
C ASP A 102 11.82 -22.46 0.93
N THR A 103 12.33 -22.41 -0.31
CA THR A 103 12.95 -21.21 -0.88
C THR A 103 12.56 -21.00 -2.34
N CYS A 104 12.42 -19.75 -2.73
CA CYS A 104 12.29 -19.34 -4.12
C CYS A 104 13.63 -18.87 -4.71
N ALA A 105 13.73 -18.78 -6.03
CA ALA A 105 14.95 -18.33 -6.70
C ALA A 105 15.23 -16.86 -6.40
N THR A 106 14.18 -16.05 -6.43
CA THR A 106 14.24 -14.59 -6.28
C THR A 106 13.36 -14.08 -5.14
N GLY A 107 12.22 -14.74 -4.87
CA GLY A 107 11.19 -14.20 -3.99
C GLY A 107 10.27 -13.18 -4.69
N HIS A 108 10.43 -13.05 -6.00
CA HIS A 108 9.70 -12.13 -6.87
C HIS A 108 9.37 -12.82 -8.20
N GLU A 109 9.17 -14.14 -8.16
CA GLU A 109 8.59 -14.87 -9.26
C GLU A 109 7.26 -14.19 -9.66
N ASP A 110 7.10 -13.94 -10.95
CA ASP A 110 5.97 -13.22 -11.55
C ASP A 110 5.69 -13.93 -12.88
N ALA A 111 4.82 -14.93 -12.82
CA ALA A 111 4.60 -15.88 -13.90
C ALA A 111 3.91 -15.22 -15.11
N ASP A 112 3.08 -14.21 -14.89
CA ASP A 112 2.32 -13.53 -15.93
C ASP A 112 2.90 -12.16 -16.35
N GLY A 113 3.91 -11.67 -15.61
CA GLY A 113 4.65 -10.45 -15.91
C GLY A 113 3.86 -9.18 -15.61
N ASN A 114 2.86 -9.24 -14.74
CA ASN A 114 2.00 -8.10 -14.41
C ASN A 114 2.60 -7.20 -13.30
N GLY A 115 3.73 -7.59 -12.72
CA GLY A 115 4.44 -6.85 -11.67
C GLY A 115 4.01 -7.21 -10.24
N ILE A 116 3.15 -8.20 -10.06
CA ILE A 116 2.68 -8.72 -8.76
C ILE A 116 3.38 -10.07 -8.54
N PRO A 117 4.11 -10.26 -7.43
CA PRO A 117 4.75 -11.53 -7.17
C PRO A 117 3.74 -12.68 -7.02
N ASP A 118 4.04 -13.85 -7.57
CA ASP A 118 3.20 -15.06 -7.55
C ASP A 118 2.64 -15.37 -6.15
N TRP A 119 3.46 -15.21 -5.11
CA TRP A 119 3.06 -15.50 -3.73
C TRP A 119 2.05 -14.50 -3.18
N THR A 120 2.08 -13.26 -3.69
CA THR A 120 1.06 -12.24 -3.40
C THR A 120 -0.24 -12.59 -4.12
N GLU A 121 -0.17 -13.09 -5.35
CA GLU A 121 -1.36 -13.53 -6.09
C GLU A 121 -2.06 -14.73 -5.43
N VAL A 122 -1.28 -15.68 -4.89
CA VAL A 122 -1.83 -16.80 -4.09
C VAL A 122 -2.64 -16.29 -2.91
N LEU A 123 -2.19 -15.22 -2.23
CA LEU A 123 -2.92 -14.61 -1.12
C LEU A 123 -4.19 -13.87 -1.55
N ILE A 124 -4.21 -13.33 -2.76
CA ILE A 124 -5.35 -12.56 -3.30
C ILE A 124 -6.43 -13.50 -3.86
N CYS A 125 -6.02 -14.51 -4.65
CA CYS A 125 -6.95 -15.31 -5.44
C CYS A 125 -6.52 -16.78 -5.64
N GLY A 126 -5.59 -17.28 -4.82
CA GLY A 126 -5.33 -18.72 -4.67
C GLY A 126 -4.42 -19.37 -5.72
N LYS A 127 -3.88 -18.64 -6.70
CA LYS A 127 -2.93 -19.18 -7.68
C LYS A 127 -2.00 -18.12 -8.27
N ALA A 128 -0.88 -18.54 -8.86
CA ALA A 128 -0.06 -17.63 -9.68
C ALA A 128 -0.81 -17.20 -10.97
N GLY A 129 -0.63 -15.95 -11.37
CA GLY A 129 -1.23 -15.29 -12.54
C GLY A 129 -2.75 -15.07 -12.45
N CYS A 130 -3.34 -15.06 -11.25
CA CYS A 130 -4.78 -14.81 -11.09
C CYS A 130 -5.12 -13.36 -10.77
N SER A 131 -4.19 -12.59 -10.22
CA SER A 131 -4.43 -11.19 -9.92
C SER A 131 -4.05 -10.36 -11.13
N ASN A 132 -4.66 -9.19 -11.28
CA ASN A 132 -4.18 -8.16 -12.20
C ASN A 132 -3.91 -6.83 -11.47
N GLY A 133 -3.95 -6.87 -10.14
CA GLY A 133 -3.67 -5.75 -9.25
C GLY A 133 -4.80 -4.74 -9.17
N LYS A 134 -6.02 -5.10 -9.57
CA LYS A 134 -7.22 -4.25 -9.49
C LYS A 134 -8.32 -4.86 -8.63
N GLU A 135 -8.03 -5.98 -7.98
CA GLU A 135 -8.95 -6.64 -7.06
C GLU A 135 -9.22 -5.73 -5.85
N ASP A 136 -10.49 -5.62 -5.49
CA ASP A 136 -11.03 -4.96 -4.28
C ASP A 136 -12.14 -5.89 -3.78
N LEU A 137 -11.76 -7.07 -3.26
CA LEU A 137 -12.66 -8.16 -2.91
C LEU A 137 -13.62 -7.78 -1.77
N ASN A 138 -13.17 -6.90 -0.89
CA ASN A 138 -13.96 -6.41 0.23
C ASN A 138 -14.81 -5.15 -0.12
N HIS A 139 -14.68 -4.63 -1.35
CA HIS A 139 -15.35 -3.44 -1.86
C HIS A 139 -15.18 -2.20 -0.96
N ASN A 140 -14.02 -2.05 -0.32
CA ASN A 140 -13.72 -0.93 0.56
C ASN A 140 -13.05 0.25 -0.18
N GLY A 141 -12.78 0.09 -1.48
CA GLY A 141 -12.15 1.11 -2.33
C GLY A 141 -10.63 1.12 -2.29
N ALA A 142 -10.00 0.25 -1.49
CA ALA A 142 -8.58 -0.05 -1.54
C ALA A 142 -8.39 -1.35 -2.33
N LEU A 143 -7.29 -1.42 -3.09
CA LEU A 143 -6.96 -2.62 -3.83
C LEU A 143 -6.35 -3.64 -2.88
N ASP A 144 -6.75 -4.91 -2.97
CA ASP A 144 -6.36 -5.97 -2.02
C ASP A 144 -4.83 -6.11 -1.94
N TRP A 145 -4.14 -6.03 -3.08
CA TRP A 145 -2.67 -6.13 -3.10
C TRP A 145 -2.00 -4.96 -2.35
N VAL A 146 -2.60 -3.78 -2.35
CA VAL A 146 -2.11 -2.59 -1.61
C VAL A 146 -2.31 -2.80 -0.12
N GLU A 147 -3.48 -3.31 0.29
CA GLU A 147 -3.79 -3.63 1.68
C GLU A 147 -2.91 -4.75 2.22
N LEU A 148 -2.69 -5.79 1.42
CA LEU A 148 -1.82 -6.90 1.75
C LEU A 148 -0.39 -6.42 1.93
N GLN A 149 0.11 -5.59 1.01
CA GLN A 149 1.44 -5.02 1.12
C GLN A 149 1.59 -4.13 2.36
N ALA A 150 0.57 -3.37 2.73
CA ALA A 150 0.58 -2.59 3.97
C ALA A 150 0.65 -3.51 5.21
N SER A 151 -0.03 -4.66 5.16
CA SER A 151 -0.05 -5.66 6.25
C SER A 151 1.25 -6.45 6.37
N LEU A 152 1.91 -6.73 5.24
CA LEU A 152 3.20 -7.43 5.15
C LEU A 152 4.41 -6.55 5.50
N LYS A 153 4.22 -5.24 5.72
CA LYS A 153 5.24 -4.33 6.27
C LYS A 153 5.53 -4.63 7.75
N GLN A 154 5.95 -5.85 8.05
CA GLN A 154 6.85 -6.13 9.16
C GLN A 154 8.29 -6.03 8.63
N PRO A 155 9.22 -5.39 9.36
CA PRO A 155 10.48 -4.93 8.77
C PRO A 155 11.48 -6.09 8.66
N ALA A 156 11.70 -6.59 7.44
CA ALA A 156 12.94 -7.29 7.13
C ALA A 156 14.06 -6.26 6.90
N VAL A 157 15.14 -6.44 7.64
CA VAL A 157 16.34 -5.62 7.71
C VAL A 157 16.95 -5.41 6.33
N GLY A 158 17.11 -4.13 5.94
CA GLY A 158 18.14 -3.67 5.02
C GLY A 158 18.05 -4.14 3.57
N SER A 159 17.22 -3.46 2.76
CA SER A 159 17.64 -2.74 1.54
C SER A 159 16.42 -2.45 0.66
N GLN A 160 16.22 -1.16 0.36
CA GLN A 160 15.38 -0.61 -0.70
C GLN A 160 13.93 -1.15 -0.79
N GLY A 161 12.98 -0.35 -0.29
CA GLY A 161 11.55 -0.58 -0.50
C GLY A 161 11.22 -0.72 -1.99
N TRP A 162 10.68 -1.88 -2.35
CA TRP A 162 10.54 -2.33 -3.75
C TRP A 162 9.21 -1.95 -4.42
N PHE A 163 8.28 -1.28 -3.73
CA PHE A 163 6.96 -0.98 -4.30
C PHE A 163 6.64 0.52 -4.34
N VAL A 164 7.47 1.24 -5.09
CA VAL A 164 7.08 2.53 -5.67
C VAL A 164 7.57 2.57 -7.12
N ASP A 165 6.86 1.94 -8.07
CA ASP A 165 6.92 2.45 -9.46
C ASP A 165 5.77 2.10 -10.42
N THR A 166 4.59 1.64 -9.96
CA THR A 166 3.47 1.38 -10.90
C THR A 166 2.20 2.20 -10.65
N GLY A 167 2.33 3.36 -9.99
CA GLY A 167 1.21 4.30 -9.83
C GLY A 167 1.55 5.75 -9.45
N ALA A 168 2.81 6.10 -9.19
CA ALA A 168 3.19 7.41 -8.66
C ALA A 168 4.30 8.09 -9.48
N ARG A 169 4.06 8.32 -10.78
CA ARG A 169 4.81 9.32 -11.56
C ARG A 169 3.90 10.40 -12.15
N ILE A 170 2.96 10.90 -11.36
CA ILE A 170 2.50 12.30 -11.43
C ILE A 170 2.26 12.79 -9.99
N ALA A 171 3.32 12.83 -9.20
CA ALA A 171 3.40 13.66 -8.00
C ALA A 171 4.86 14.05 -7.81
N HIS A 172 5.36 14.91 -8.70
CA HIS A 172 6.46 15.79 -8.29
C HIS A 172 5.90 16.63 -7.15
N SER A 173 6.18 16.18 -5.92
CA SER A 173 5.88 16.90 -4.70
C SER A 173 6.42 18.32 -4.82
N ILE A 174 5.63 19.29 -4.38
CA ILE A 174 5.86 20.74 -4.48
C ILE A 174 7.09 21.19 -3.65
N GLU A 175 7.82 20.25 -3.05
CA GLU A 175 8.98 20.49 -2.18
C GLU A 175 10.32 20.60 -2.95
N ASP A 176 10.43 20.06 -4.17
CA ASP A 176 11.68 20.10 -4.96
C ASP A 176 11.89 21.42 -5.73
N TRP A 177 11.00 22.40 -5.55
CA TRP A 177 11.00 23.68 -6.30
C TRP A 177 11.49 24.86 -5.45
N TRP A 178 12.02 24.64 -4.25
CA TRP A 178 12.51 25.72 -3.37
C TRP A 178 13.61 26.56 -4.05
N TRP A 179 14.44 25.96 -4.90
CA TRP A 179 15.45 26.69 -5.69
C TRP A 179 14.82 27.61 -6.75
N LEU A 180 13.64 27.27 -7.31
CA LEU A 180 12.92 28.17 -8.22
C LEU A 180 12.32 29.38 -7.48
N TRP A 181 11.87 29.21 -6.23
CA TRP A 181 11.49 30.33 -5.36
C TRP A 181 12.68 31.22 -4.97
N ILE A 182 13.87 30.65 -4.79
CA ILE A 182 15.11 31.42 -4.59
C ILE A 182 15.46 32.22 -5.85
N LEU A 183 15.41 31.60 -7.04
CA LEU A 183 15.70 32.30 -8.30
C LEU A 183 14.67 33.41 -8.58
N ALA A 184 13.39 33.18 -8.32
CA ALA A 184 12.35 34.21 -8.44
C ALA A 184 12.58 35.38 -7.46
N SER A 185 12.96 35.08 -6.21
CA SER A 185 13.26 36.10 -5.20
C SER A 185 14.50 36.92 -5.56
N LEU A 186 15.56 36.28 -6.06
CA LEU A 186 16.76 36.96 -6.55
C LEU A 186 16.48 37.83 -7.78
N ALA A 187 15.59 37.40 -8.67
CA ALA A 187 15.18 38.21 -9.82
C ALA A 187 14.42 39.48 -9.39
N VAL A 188 13.53 39.38 -8.40
CA VAL A 188 12.81 40.55 -7.84
C VAL A 188 13.77 41.52 -7.15
N LEU A 189 14.71 41.02 -6.34
CA LEU A 189 15.72 41.85 -5.66
C LEU A 189 16.71 42.47 -6.66
N GLY A 190 17.11 41.72 -7.70
CA GLY A 190 17.97 42.21 -8.78
C GLY A 190 17.31 43.32 -9.60
N ALA A 191 16.02 43.17 -9.91
CA ALA A 191 15.23 44.21 -10.59
C ALA A 191 15.05 45.46 -9.70
N GLY A 192 14.84 45.28 -8.40
CA GLY A 192 14.76 46.37 -7.41
C GLY A 192 16.08 47.13 -7.29
N ALA A 193 17.21 46.44 -7.18
CA ALA A 193 18.55 47.04 -7.15
C ALA A 193 18.87 47.81 -8.44
N LEU A 194 18.51 47.25 -9.60
CA LEU A 194 18.68 47.93 -10.89
C LEU A 194 17.79 49.17 -11.03
N ALA A 195 16.56 49.12 -10.48
CA ALA A 195 15.66 50.27 -10.43
C ALA A 195 16.18 51.37 -9.51
N ILE A 196 16.72 51.02 -8.33
CA ILE A 196 17.35 51.96 -7.40
C ILE A 196 18.61 52.59 -8.01
N VAL A 197 19.46 51.82 -8.70
CA VAL A 197 20.63 52.35 -9.41
C VAL A 197 20.22 53.26 -10.58
N ARG A 198 19.16 52.92 -11.32
CA ARG A 198 18.59 53.81 -12.36
C ARG A 198 18.02 55.09 -11.76
N LEU A 199 17.36 55.02 -10.60
CA LEU A 199 16.81 56.18 -9.90
C LEU A 199 17.92 57.05 -9.30
N ASN A 200 19.00 56.47 -8.76
CA ASN A 200 20.17 57.21 -8.29
C ASN A 200 20.96 57.85 -9.44
N ARG A 201 21.04 57.23 -10.63
CA ARG A 201 21.57 57.90 -11.84
C ARG A 201 20.70 59.08 -12.28
N ARG A 202 19.38 59.00 -12.12
CA ARG A 202 18.46 60.12 -12.39
C ARG A 202 18.54 61.23 -11.34
N ARG A 203 18.71 60.88 -10.06
CA ARG A 203 18.92 61.85 -8.96
C ARG A 203 20.28 62.55 -9.04
N GLY A 204 21.32 61.88 -9.53
CA GLY A 204 22.62 62.52 -9.80
C GLY A 204 22.60 63.52 -10.97
N SER A 205 21.50 63.59 -11.74
CA SER A 205 21.30 64.59 -12.80
C SER A 205 20.45 65.79 -12.36
N ALA A 206 20.06 65.86 -11.08
CA ALA A 206 19.36 66.99 -10.49
C ALA A 206 20.16 67.53 -9.30
N VAL A 207 21.35 68.05 -9.59
CA VAL A 207 22.00 69.05 -8.73
C VAL A 207 21.57 70.40 -9.28
N ASP A 208 20.61 71.04 -8.62
CA ASP A 208 20.39 72.48 -8.79
C ASP A 208 21.13 73.18 -7.64
N PRO A 209 22.15 74.03 -7.90
CA PRO A 209 22.98 74.57 -6.82
C PRO A 209 22.32 75.68 -5.99
N ASN A 210 21.08 76.10 -6.25
CA ASN A 210 20.49 77.24 -5.55
C ASN A 210 18.97 77.07 -5.34
N GLY A 211 18.49 76.85 -4.10
CA GLY A 211 17.04 77.00 -3.86
C GLY A 211 16.45 76.45 -2.56
N LEU A 212 16.80 77.08 -1.43
CA LEU A 212 15.92 77.50 -0.32
C LEU A 212 14.99 76.48 0.40
N ASP A 213 15.26 76.38 1.71
CA ASP A 213 14.42 75.88 2.81
C ASP A 213 12.93 76.18 2.69
N LEU A 214 12.08 75.29 3.24
CA LEU A 214 11.04 75.67 4.21
C LEU A 214 10.60 74.46 5.07
N LEU A 215 10.99 74.49 6.34
CA LEU A 215 10.36 73.79 7.47
C LEU A 215 8.97 74.37 7.79
N SER A 216 7.98 73.50 8.06
CA SER A 216 6.85 73.65 9.00
C SER A 216 5.90 72.46 8.75
N ALA A 217 5.25 71.79 9.71
CA ALA A 217 4.59 72.27 10.92
C ALA A 217 4.25 71.04 11.85
N PRO A 218 3.44 71.15 12.94
CA PRO A 218 3.60 70.39 14.18
C PRO A 218 2.52 69.30 14.46
N SER A 219 2.67 68.63 15.61
CA SER A 219 1.78 67.65 16.30
C SER A 219 0.60 68.34 17.05
N PRO A 220 -0.24 67.67 17.88
CA PRO A 220 -1.29 66.65 17.65
C PRO A 220 -2.69 67.08 18.22
N ALA A 221 -3.75 66.27 18.02
CA ALA A 221 -5.00 66.24 18.83
C ALA A 221 -5.70 64.88 18.59
N ASP A 222 -5.94 64.04 19.62
CA ASP A 222 -7.10 64.00 20.55
C ASP A 222 -8.46 63.80 19.83
N ASP A 223 -9.10 62.63 20.02
CA ASP A 223 -10.36 62.50 20.78
C ASP A 223 -10.86 61.03 20.87
N SER A 224 -11.36 60.66 22.05
CA SER A 224 -12.09 59.40 22.38
C SER A 224 -13.61 59.70 22.42
N PRO A 225 -14.47 58.92 23.11
CA PRO A 225 -15.01 57.56 22.86
C PRO A 225 -16.56 57.56 22.80
N SER A 226 -17.20 56.40 22.55
CA SER A 226 -18.55 55.95 23.03
C SER A 226 -19.03 54.77 22.13
N ASP A 227 -19.81 53.78 22.53
CA ASP A 227 -20.31 53.24 23.80
C ASP A 227 -20.97 51.86 23.48
N ASP A 228 -21.31 51.11 24.53
CA ASP A 228 -22.40 50.12 24.62
C ASP A 228 -22.20 48.64 24.18
N ALA A 229 -21.90 47.82 25.19
CA ALA A 229 -22.57 46.54 25.47
C ALA A 229 -23.89 46.83 26.25
N PRO A 230 -24.74 45.88 26.71
CA PRO A 230 -24.61 44.41 26.73
C PRO A 230 -25.93 43.64 26.42
N THR A 231 -25.88 42.30 26.38
CA THR A 231 -26.58 41.41 27.34
C THR A 231 -26.69 39.99 26.78
N GLN A 232 -26.28 39.02 27.60
CA GLN A 232 -26.61 37.62 27.45
C GLN A 232 -27.92 37.30 28.16
N GLY A 233 -28.61 36.27 27.69
CA GLY A 233 -29.66 35.59 28.45
C GLY A 233 -30.21 34.37 27.71
N THR A 234 -29.88 33.18 28.25
CA THR A 234 -30.74 31.99 28.48
C THR A 234 -31.55 31.43 27.29
N SER A 235 -31.79 30.14 27.07
CA SER A 235 -31.84 28.95 27.92
C SER A 235 -31.94 27.72 26.99
N ASN A 236 -31.24 26.65 27.33
CA ASN A 236 -31.50 25.31 26.78
C ASN A 236 -32.77 24.72 27.43
N GLY A 237 -33.60 24.06 26.63
CA GLY A 237 -34.75 23.30 27.08
C GLY A 237 -35.41 22.48 25.97
N ASP A 238 -35.33 21.16 26.14
CA ASP A 238 -36.29 20.11 25.74
C ASP A 238 -36.32 19.52 24.31
N SER A 239 -35.77 18.29 24.25
CA SER A 239 -36.47 17.01 24.02
C SER A 239 -37.46 16.88 22.85
N LEU A 240 -37.13 15.97 21.92
CA LEU A 240 -37.79 14.66 21.73
C LEU A 240 -36.93 13.74 20.87
#